data_AF-A0A1X7V9M4-F1
#
_entry.id   AF-A0A1X7V9M4-F1
#
_cell.length_a   1.000
_cell.length_b   1.000
_cell.length_c   1.000
_cell.angle_alpha   90.00
_cell.angle_beta   90.00
_cell.angle_gamma   90.00
#
_symmetry.space_group_name_H-M   'P 1'
#
loop_
_entity.id
_entity.type
_entity.pdbx_description
1 polymer ?
#
loop_
_entity_poly.entity_id
_entity_poly.type
_entity_poly.pdbx_seq_one_letter_code
_entity_poly.pdbx_strand_id
1 'polypeptide(L)'
;MLDEVNSLLDLMVSEKQALEEKIVSLEEQVKGSKTSEDKTNEKEANALRKGEIKELAVLRTELAMERELISSLRDRVERTSEDCQRERHEHKKWIDELQEQLSYIQLQYQKEKRENKRLQEVLLKRNEKNDALIAENNKLIRTLEKLEEKQSKTRTTLLALKRKVTLESKTIKGEEEKRDTEINGIVEERVKKRLKILLEEKEAELKDMRNQVIQRDGIIKKQENQLNRLRDELSNQLSGFEKELQSSRLELPELRKALKMQQKKLRKSEEALQMERQESQQLLASTEAHITKLLGVLDKERHDHHKEVHSLCVAMATQKQELQMELDRLKDKIIN
;
A
#
# COMPACT_ATOMS: atom_id res chain seq x y z
N MET A 1 -9.57 -1.78 29.76
CA MET A 1 -10.24 -0.46 29.85
C MET A 1 -11.75 -0.58 30.00
N LEU A 2 -12.55 -0.88 28.97
CA LEU A 2 -14.03 -1.00 29.14
C LEU A 2 -14.43 -2.09 30.14
N ASP A 3 -13.77 -3.25 30.10
CA ASP A 3 -14.05 -4.35 31.03
C ASP A 3 -13.66 -4.01 32.48
N GLU A 4 -12.60 -3.24 32.68
CA GLU A 4 -12.17 -2.78 34.02
C GLU A 4 -13.14 -1.73 34.57
N VAL A 5 -13.62 -0.81 33.72
CA VAL A 5 -14.62 0.19 34.11
C VAL A 5 -15.95 -0.47 34.46
N ASN A 6 -16.36 -1.50 33.70
CA ASN A 6 -17.56 -2.29 34.02
C ASN A 6 -17.40 -3.04 35.35
N SER A 7 -16.23 -3.64 35.60
CA SER A 7 -15.95 -4.31 36.86
C SER A 7 -15.98 -3.35 38.06
N LEU A 8 -15.49 -2.11 37.89
CA LEU A 8 -15.59 -1.07 38.92
C LEU A 8 -17.04 -0.64 39.15
N LEU A 9 -17.84 -0.53 38.08
CA LEU A 9 -19.26 -0.18 38.17
C LEU A 9 -20.04 -1.26 38.93
N ASP A 10 -19.75 -2.53 38.66
CA ASP A 10 -20.37 -3.67 39.35
C ASP A 10 -20.04 -3.65 40.86
N LEU A 11 -18.80 -3.30 41.20
CA LEU A 11 -18.35 -3.19 42.60
C LEU A 11 -19.07 -2.04 43.32
N MET A 12 -19.21 -0.87 42.69
CA MET A 12 -20.01 0.25 43.22
C MET A 12 -21.50 -0.12 43.38
N VAL A 13 -22.05 -0.93 42.48
CA VAL A 13 -23.44 -1.42 42.60
C VAL A 13 -23.58 -2.35 43.80
N SER A 14 -22.60 -3.20 44.08
CA SER A 14 -22.58 -4.05 45.28
C SER A 14 -22.44 -3.24 46.57
N GLU A 15 -21.57 -2.22 46.61
CA GLU A 15 -21.43 -1.33 47.77
C GLU A 15 -22.74 -0.58 48.07
N LYS A 16 -23.40 -0.08 47.02
CA LYS A 16 -24.73 0.54 47.12
C LYS A 16 -25.76 -0.43 47.72
N GLN A 17 -25.77 -1.70 47.30
CA GLN A 17 -26.69 -2.71 47.84
C GLN A 17 -26.44 -2.95 49.33
N ALA A 18 -25.18 -3.04 49.75
CA ALA A 18 -24.82 -3.19 51.16
C ALA A 18 -25.28 -1.99 52.02
N LEU A 19 -25.20 -0.77 51.49
CA LEU A 19 -25.73 0.43 52.15
C LEU A 19 -27.26 0.42 52.24
N GLU A 20 -27.96 -0.02 51.20
CA GLU A 20 -29.42 -0.20 51.21
C GLU A 20 -29.85 -1.21 52.29
N GLU A 21 -29.17 -2.35 52.41
CA GLU A 21 -29.42 -3.36 53.44
C GLU A 21 -29.17 -2.81 54.86
N LYS A 22 -28.08 -2.05 55.04
CA LYS A 22 -27.75 -1.41 56.33
C LYS A 22 -28.82 -0.40 56.75
N ILE A 23 -29.33 0.40 55.82
CA ILE A 23 -30.43 1.35 56.07
C ILE A 23 -31.69 0.60 56.50
N VAL A 24 -32.07 -0.47 55.80
CA VAL A 24 -33.24 -1.28 56.14
C VAL A 24 -33.12 -1.87 57.55
N SER A 25 -31.94 -2.42 57.89
CA SER A 25 -31.68 -2.98 59.23
C SER A 25 -31.80 -1.93 60.34
N LEU A 26 -31.24 -0.73 60.15
CA LEU A 26 -31.35 0.38 61.11
C LEU A 26 -32.80 0.90 61.24
N GLU A 27 -33.56 0.95 60.14
CA GLU A 27 -34.97 1.32 60.17
C GLU A 27 -35.81 0.32 60.99
N GLU A 28 -35.50 -0.98 60.89
CA GLU A 28 -36.14 -2.03 61.68
C GLU A 28 -35.79 -1.92 63.17
N GLN A 29 -34.54 -1.62 63.53
CA GLN A 29 -34.13 -1.38 64.93
C GLN A 29 -34.84 -0.17 65.55
N VAL A 30 -34.95 0.94 64.80
CA VAL A 30 -35.66 2.16 65.24
C VAL A 30 -37.16 1.88 65.41
N LYS A 31 -37.75 1.02 64.56
CA LYS A 31 -39.16 0.59 64.71
C LYS A 31 -39.37 -0.37 65.88
N GLY A 32 -38.48 -1.35 66.06
CA GLY A 32 -38.58 -2.36 67.13
C GLY A 32 -38.36 -1.79 68.53
N SER A 33 -37.54 -0.75 68.65
CA SER A 33 -37.34 -0.10 69.95
C SER A 33 -38.59 0.62 70.47
N LYS A 34 -39.55 1.01 69.62
CA LYS A 34 -40.81 1.72 70.01
C LYS A 34 -41.76 0.92 70.91
N THR A 35 -41.59 -0.39 71.04
CA THR A 35 -42.57 -1.28 71.72
C THR A 35 -42.14 -1.78 73.10
N SER A 36 -40.96 -1.43 73.62
CA SER A 36 -40.56 -1.85 74.99
C SER A 36 -41.14 -0.93 76.07
N GLU A 37 -42.02 -1.46 76.93
CA GLU A 37 -42.76 -0.73 77.99
C GLU A 37 -41.96 -0.42 79.28
N ASP A 38 -40.64 -0.63 79.31
CA ASP A 38 -39.81 -0.38 80.51
C ASP A 38 -39.49 1.11 80.70
N LYS A 39 -40.24 1.74 81.62
CA LYS A 39 -40.20 3.20 81.91
C LYS A 39 -38.93 3.69 82.62
N THR A 40 -38.03 2.80 83.06
CA THR A 40 -36.82 3.18 83.81
C THR A 40 -35.63 3.55 82.92
N ASN A 41 -35.63 3.18 81.63
CA ASN A 41 -34.54 3.46 80.67
C ASN A 41 -34.93 4.38 79.50
N GLU A 42 -36.08 5.05 79.59
CA GLU A 42 -36.70 5.78 78.47
C GLU A 42 -35.89 7.00 77.97
N LYS A 43 -35.06 7.63 78.82
CA LYS A 43 -34.17 8.73 78.41
C LYS A 43 -32.97 8.26 77.60
N GLU A 44 -32.33 7.16 77.99
CA GLU A 44 -31.21 6.58 77.25
C GLU A 44 -31.68 5.99 75.92
N ALA A 45 -32.81 5.28 75.92
CA ALA A 45 -33.45 4.78 74.69
C ALA A 45 -33.80 5.92 73.71
N ASN A 46 -34.29 7.07 74.19
CA ASN A 46 -34.57 8.22 73.33
C ASN A 46 -33.30 8.91 72.80
N ALA A 47 -32.21 8.94 73.58
CA ALA A 47 -30.92 9.47 73.12
C ALA A 47 -30.31 8.59 72.03
N LEU A 48 -30.34 7.26 72.22
CA LEU A 48 -29.92 6.26 71.23
C LEU A 48 -30.72 6.39 69.93
N ARG A 49 -32.06 6.41 70.00
CA ARG A 49 -32.90 6.63 68.81
C ARG A 49 -32.61 7.93 68.08
N LYS A 50 -32.31 9.01 68.80
CA LYS A 50 -31.97 10.29 68.17
C LYS A 50 -30.60 10.23 67.47
N GLY A 51 -29.68 9.40 67.96
CA GLY A 51 -28.43 9.05 67.28
C GLY A 51 -28.69 8.25 66.00
N GLU A 52 -29.45 7.16 66.10
CA GLU A 52 -29.81 6.28 64.97
C GLU A 52 -30.56 7.04 63.85
N ILE A 53 -31.48 7.94 64.21
CA ILE A 53 -32.21 8.77 63.22
C ILE A 53 -31.26 9.73 62.48
N LYS A 54 -30.25 10.29 63.16
CA LYS A 54 -29.25 11.15 62.51
C LYS A 54 -28.35 10.35 61.58
N GLU A 55 -27.91 9.17 62.02
CA GLU A 55 -27.10 8.26 61.20
C GLU A 55 -27.87 7.82 59.94
N LEU A 56 -29.15 7.45 60.09
CA LEU A 56 -30.04 7.14 58.96
C LEU A 56 -30.19 8.32 57.98
N ALA A 57 -30.27 9.56 58.48
CA ALA A 57 -30.36 10.73 57.61
C ALA A 57 -29.08 10.92 56.78
N VAL A 58 -27.91 10.72 57.39
CA VAL A 58 -26.60 10.80 56.72
C VAL A 58 -26.47 9.69 55.67
N LEU A 59 -26.74 8.44 56.05
CA LEU A 59 -26.69 7.30 55.13
C LEU A 59 -27.65 7.47 53.93
N ARG A 60 -28.83 8.05 54.14
CA ARG A 60 -29.77 8.35 53.03
C ARG A 60 -29.24 9.40 52.07
N THR A 61 -28.57 10.44 52.59
CA THR A 61 -27.92 11.45 51.73
C THR A 61 -26.73 10.89 50.97
N GLU A 62 -25.89 10.06 51.62
CA GLU A 62 -24.78 9.36 50.98
C GLU A 62 -25.28 8.44 49.86
N LEU A 63 -26.28 7.59 50.14
CA LEU A 63 -26.89 6.73 49.14
C LEU A 63 -27.49 7.51 47.95
N ALA A 64 -28.08 8.69 48.20
CA ALA A 64 -28.60 9.53 47.14
C ALA A 64 -27.48 10.07 46.23
N MET A 65 -26.38 10.54 46.81
CA MET A 65 -25.20 11.00 46.06
C MET A 65 -24.55 9.85 45.27
N GLU A 66 -24.43 8.67 45.86
CA GLU A 66 -23.90 7.48 45.17
C GLU A 66 -24.77 7.06 44.00
N ARG A 67 -26.11 7.08 44.15
CA ARG A 67 -27.05 6.79 43.06
C ARG A 67 -26.87 7.76 41.89
N GLU A 68 -26.72 9.05 42.18
CA GLU A 68 -26.49 10.07 41.15
C GLU A 68 -25.12 9.88 40.46
N LEU A 69 -24.07 9.61 41.23
CA LEU A 69 -22.73 9.33 40.71
C LEU A 69 -22.72 8.08 39.81
N ILE A 70 -23.32 6.98 40.26
CA ILE A 70 -23.42 5.73 39.48
C ILE A 70 -24.19 5.98 38.18
N SER A 71 -25.29 6.74 38.22
CA SER A 71 -26.05 7.11 37.01
C SER A 71 -25.20 7.94 36.05
N SER A 72 -24.50 8.97 36.55
CA SER A 72 -23.64 9.83 35.72
C SER A 72 -22.48 9.07 35.08
N LEU A 73 -21.85 8.16 35.84
CA LEU A 73 -20.79 7.30 35.34
C LEU A 73 -21.32 6.32 34.28
N ARG A 74 -22.50 5.72 34.48
CA ARG A 74 -23.13 4.85 33.48
C ARG A 74 -23.37 5.59 32.17
N ASP A 75 -23.96 6.78 32.22
CA ASP A 75 -24.21 7.61 31.02
C ASP A 75 -22.92 8.02 30.31
N ARG A 76 -21.83 8.21 31.06
CA ARG A 76 -20.51 8.52 30.49
C ARG A 76 -19.89 7.29 29.83
N VAL A 77 -19.98 6.11 30.46
CA VAL A 77 -19.50 4.85 29.89
C VAL A 77 -20.25 4.51 28.61
N GLU A 78 -21.57 4.66 28.61
CA GLU A 78 -22.40 4.42 27.43
C GLU A 78 -22.00 5.33 26.26
N ARG A 79 -21.91 6.65 26.49
CA ARG A 79 -21.46 7.60 25.45
C ARG A 79 -20.08 7.28 24.90
N THR A 80 -19.11 7.01 25.79
CA THR A 80 -17.75 6.65 25.34
C THR A 80 -17.70 5.32 24.59
N SER A 81 -18.54 4.36 24.97
CA SER A 81 -18.69 3.09 24.24
C SER A 81 -19.25 3.32 22.83
N GLU A 82 -20.28 4.16 22.69
CA GLU A 82 -20.86 4.53 21.39
C GLU A 82 -19.87 5.30 20.51
N ASP A 83 -19.12 6.25 21.08
CA ASP A 83 -18.04 6.96 20.37
C ASP A 83 -16.98 5.96 19.87
N CYS A 84 -16.51 5.06 20.73
CA CYS A 84 -15.56 4.01 20.36
C CYS A 84 -16.10 3.09 19.26
N GLN A 85 -17.40 2.77 19.27
CA GLN A 85 -18.02 1.96 18.23
C GLN A 85 -18.09 2.70 16.89
N ARG A 86 -18.41 3.99 16.91
CA ARG A 86 -18.40 4.84 15.71
C ARG A 86 -17.00 4.93 15.10
N GLU A 87 -15.99 5.22 15.91
CA GLU A 87 -14.59 5.26 15.46
C GLU A 87 -14.14 3.91 14.89
N ARG A 88 -14.48 2.79 15.54
CA ARG A 88 -14.21 1.45 14.99
C ARG A 88 -14.87 1.23 13.63
N HIS A 89 -16.10 1.71 13.45
CA HIS A 89 -16.81 1.58 12.18
C HIS A 89 -16.17 2.45 11.09
N GLU A 90 -15.73 3.66 11.41
CA GLU A 90 -14.99 4.53 10.49
C GLU A 90 -13.63 3.93 10.10
N HIS A 91 -12.86 3.45 11.08
CA HIS A 91 -11.61 2.73 10.81
C HIS A 91 -11.83 1.51 9.93
N LYS A 92 -12.92 0.76 10.15
CA LYS A 92 -13.27 -0.38 9.29
C LYS A 92 -13.55 0.05 7.85
N LYS A 93 -14.34 1.11 7.63
CA LYS A 93 -14.58 1.67 6.29
C LYS A 93 -13.28 2.07 5.61
N TRP A 94 -12.38 2.72 6.35
CA TRP A 94 -11.09 3.14 5.81
C TRP A 94 -10.19 1.96 5.45
N ILE A 95 -10.18 0.90 6.26
CA ILE A 95 -9.48 -0.35 5.95
C ILE A 95 -10.04 -0.98 4.67
N ASP A 96 -11.37 -1.05 4.53
CA ASP A 96 -12.02 -1.63 3.35
C ASP A 96 -11.67 -0.82 2.08
N GLU A 97 -11.68 0.51 2.15
CA GLU A 97 -11.28 1.40 1.03
C GLU A 97 -9.80 1.21 0.65
N LEU A 98 -8.91 1.12 1.63
CA LEU A 98 -7.48 0.86 1.38
C LEU A 98 -7.25 -0.52 0.75
N GLN A 99 -8.02 -1.54 1.15
CA GLN A 99 -7.95 -2.87 0.55
C GLN A 99 -8.41 -2.87 -0.91
N GLU A 100 -9.45 -2.09 -1.24
CA GLU A 100 -9.91 -1.91 -2.62
C GLU A 100 -8.83 -1.21 -3.47
N GLN A 101 -8.25 -0.11 -2.96
CA GLN A 101 -7.16 0.59 -3.64
C GLN A 101 -5.94 -0.30 -3.87
N LEU A 102 -5.56 -1.11 -2.87
CA LEU A 102 -4.45 -2.06 -2.99
C LEU A 102 -4.74 -3.12 -4.06
N SER A 103 -5.97 -3.62 -4.12
CA SER A 103 -6.42 -4.58 -5.15
C SER A 103 -6.37 -3.97 -6.55
N TYR A 104 -6.78 -2.71 -6.70
CA TYR A 104 -6.68 -1.97 -7.95
C TYR A 104 -5.22 -1.81 -8.41
N ILE A 105 -4.33 -1.38 -7.52
CA ILE A 105 -2.90 -1.20 -7.83
C ILE A 105 -2.27 -2.55 -8.25
N GLN A 106 -2.58 -3.63 -7.55
CA GLN A 106 -2.10 -4.97 -7.92
C GLN A 106 -2.58 -5.38 -9.33
N LEU A 107 -3.84 -5.10 -9.67
CA LEU A 107 -4.36 -5.38 -11.00
C LEU A 107 -3.63 -4.59 -12.08
N GLN A 108 -3.37 -3.30 -11.86
CA GLN A 108 -2.62 -2.46 -12.80
C GLN A 108 -1.19 -2.95 -13.00
N TYR A 109 -0.50 -3.29 -11.91
CA TYR A 109 0.84 -3.87 -11.97
C TYR A 109 0.88 -5.15 -12.82
N GLN A 110 -0.12 -6.03 -12.70
CA GLN A 110 -0.19 -7.24 -13.53
C GLN A 110 -0.46 -6.92 -15.01
N LYS A 111 -1.24 -5.88 -15.32
CA LYS A 111 -1.45 -5.42 -16.70
C LYS A 111 -0.14 -4.91 -17.31
N GLU A 112 0.56 -4.03 -16.63
CA GLU A 112 1.86 -3.50 -17.07
C GLU A 112 2.90 -4.60 -17.23
N LYS A 113 2.94 -5.57 -16.32
CA LYS A 113 3.83 -6.73 -16.43
C LYS A 113 3.59 -7.54 -17.71
N ARG A 114 2.32 -7.73 -18.10
CA ARG A 114 1.96 -8.41 -19.36
C ARG A 114 2.32 -7.57 -20.58
N GLU A 115 2.08 -6.27 -20.52
CA GLU A 115 2.42 -5.34 -21.61
C GLU A 115 3.93 -5.28 -21.85
N ASN A 116 4.72 -5.17 -20.78
CA ASN A 116 6.18 -5.22 -20.86
C ASN A 116 6.68 -6.53 -21.47
N LYS A 117 6.07 -7.67 -21.12
CA LYS A 117 6.38 -8.96 -21.76
C LYS A 117 6.08 -8.94 -23.26
N ARG A 118 4.93 -8.40 -23.66
CA ARG A 118 4.57 -8.25 -25.09
C ARG A 118 5.56 -7.36 -25.83
N LEU A 119 5.95 -6.23 -25.25
CA LEU A 119 6.93 -5.31 -25.83
C LEU A 119 8.30 -5.97 -26.00
N GLN A 120 8.75 -6.76 -25.01
CA GLN A 120 9.98 -7.56 -25.13
C GLN A 120 9.92 -8.55 -26.29
N GLU A 121 8.80 -9.26 -26.46
CA GLU A 121 8.60 -10.18 -27.60
C GLU A 121 8.61 -9.46 -28.96
N VAL A 122 8.01 -8.26 -29.03
CA VAL A 122 8.03 -7.43 -30.25
C VAL A 122 9.45 -6.96 -30.57
N LEU A 123 10.21 -6.51 -29.57
CA LEU A 123 11.60 -6.10 -29.74
C LEU A 123 12.48 -7.26 -30.21
N LEU A 124 12.31 -8.46 -29.64
CA LEU A 124 13.03 -9.65 -30.07
C LEU A 124 12.77 -9.96 -31.54
N LYS A 125 11.49 -10.00 -31.96
CA LYS A 125 11.12 -10.21 -33.37
C LYS A 125 11.67 -9.14 -34.31
N ARG A 126 11.75 -7.88 -33.84
CA ARG A 126 12.35 -6.79 -34.63
C ARG A 126 13.85 -6.99 -34.79
N ASN A 127 14.55 -7.41 -33.73
CA ASN A 127 15.98 -7.70 -33.80
C ASN A 127 16.26 -8.86 -34.74
N GLU A 128 15.48 -9.94 -34.68
CA GLU A 128 15.59 -11.07 -35.63
C GLU A 128 15.42 -10.63 -37.09
N LYS A 129 14.46 -9.73 -37.36
CA LYS A 129 14.27 -9.14 -38.70
C LYS A 129 15.45 -8.27 -39.12
N ASN A 130 15.99 -7.46 -38.21
CA ASN A 130 17.15 -6.63 -38.49
C ASN A 130 18.38 -7.51 -38.81
N ASP A 131 18.60 -8.58 -38.06
CA ASP A 131 19.69 -9.52 -38.31
C ASP A 131 19.55 -10.20 -39.68
N ALA A 132 18.32 -10.56 -40.08
CA ALA A 132 18.04 -11.08 -41.41
C ALA A 132 18.35 -10.06 -42.52
N LEU A 133 17.96 -8.79 -42.34
CA LEU A 133 18.27 -7.71 -43.29
C LEU A 133 19.78 -7.44 -43.37
N ILE A 134 20.49 -7.46 -42.24
CA ILE A 134 21.96 -7.35 -42.21
C ILE A 134 22.59 -8.50 -42.99
N ALA A 135 22.12 -9.73 -42.80
CA ALA A 135 22.60 -10.89 -43.54
C ALA A 135 22.35 -10.76 -45.06
N GLU A 136 21.19 -10.24 -45.46
CA GLU A 136 20.85 -9.98 -46.87
C GLU A 136 21.73 -8.87 -47.47
N ASN A 137 21.90 -7.75 -46.78
CA ASN A 137 22.80 -6.67 -47.19
C ASN A 137 24.23 -7.17 -47.37
N ASN A 138 24.73 -8.00 -46.45
CA ASN A 138 26.05 -8.61 -46.57
C ASN A 138 26.18 -9.54 -47.78
N LYS A 139 25.10 -10.25 -48.18
CA LYS A 139 25.10 -11.03 -49.43
C LYS A 139 25.17 -10.11 -50.65
N LEU A 140 24.40 -9.01 -50.65
CA LEU A 140 24.41 -8.03 -51.74
C LEU A 140 25.79 -7.38 -51.91
N ILE A 141 26.43 -6.97 -50.81
CA ILE A 141 27.80 -6.44 -50.83
C ILE A 141 28.76 -7.42 -51.51
N ARG A 142 28.78 -8.70 -51.12
CA ARG A 142 29.62 -9.73 -51.76
C ARG A 142 29.32 -9.91 -53.24
N THR A 143 28.06 -9.76 -53.67
CA THR A 143 27.72 -9.85 -55.10
C THR A 143 28.21 -8.63 -55.88
N LEU A 144 28.14 -7.44 -55.30
CA LEU A 144 28.66 -6.21 -55.90
C LEU A 144 30.19 -6.28 -56.04
N GLU A 145 30.90 -6.72 -55.02
CA GLU A 145 32.36 -6.92 -55.06
C GLU A 145 32.77 -7.85 -56.23
N LYS A 146 32.04 -8.95 -56.43
CA LYS A 146 32.28 -9.88 -57.56
C LYS A 146 32.01 -9.25 -58.93
N LEU A 147 30.98 -8.41 -59.04
CA LEU A 147 30.67 -7.71 -60.29
C LEU A 147 31.72 -6.65 -60.61
N GLU A 148 32.17 -5.90 -59.59
CA GLU A 148 33.24 -4.92 -59.72
C GLU A 148 34.57 -5.58 -60.14
N GLU A 149 34.90 -6.73 -59.56
CA GLU A 149 36.07 -7.53 -59.96
C GLU A 149 35.98 -7.95 -61.45
N LYS A 150 34.82 -8.46 -61.88
CA LYS A 150 34.57 -8.80 -63.29
C LYS A 150 34.70 -7.57 -64.19
N GLN A 151 34.14 -6.43 -63.79
CA GLN A 151 34.23 -5.19 -64.56
C GLN A 151 35.68 -4.71 -64.69
N SER A 152 36.48 -4.82 -63.62
CA SER A 152 37.90 -4.50 -63.64
C SER A 152 38.69 -5.40 -64.60
N LYS A 153 38.43 -6.72 -64.61
CA LYS A 153 39.01 -7.68 -65.57
C LYS A 153 38.62 -7.35 -67.02
N THR A 154 37.36 -7.00 -67.27
CA THR A 154 36.91 -6.58 -68.60
C THR A 154 37.60 -5.29 -69.04
N ARG A 155 37.72 -4.29 -68.15
CA ARG A 155 38.38 -3.01 -68.44
C ARG A 155 39.86 -3.18 -68.77
N THR A 156 40.58 -4.01 -68.02
CA THR A 156 41.99 -4.32 -68.29
C THR A 156 42.17 -5.05 -69.62
N THR A 157 41.30 -6.01 -69.94
CA THR A 157 41.30 -6.72 -71.23
C THR A 157 41.03 -5.78 -72.41
N LEU A 158 40.04 -4.89 -72.29
CA LEU A 158 39.75 -3.88 -73.32
C LEU A 158 40.93 -2.91 -73.53
N LEU A 159 41.60 -2.49 -72.45
CA LEU A 159 42.81 -1.67 -72.55
C LEU A 159 43.95 -2.41 -73.28
N ALA A 160 44.13 -3.70 -73.02
CA ALA A 160 45.12 -4.53 -73.72
C ALA A 160 44.80 -4.67 -75.21
N LEU A 161 43.54 -4.97 -75.56
CA LEU A 161 43.08 -5.04 -76.95
C LEU A 161 43.25 -3.69 -77.67
N LYS A 162 42.89 -2.58 -77.02
CA LYS A 162 43.07 -1.23 -77.58
C LYS A 162 44.54 -0.93 -77.86
N ARG A 163 45.46 -1.29 -76.96
CA ARG A 163 46.92 -1.17 -77.19
C ARG A 163 47.37 -2.02 -78.38
N LYS A 164 46.88 -3.26 -78.50
CA LYS A 164 47.18 -4.16 -79.62
C LYS A 164 46.72 -3.59 -80.96
N VAL A 165 45.47 -3.13 -81.06
CA VAL A 165 44.93 -2.48 -82.28
C VAL A 165 45.71 -1.22 -82.65
N THR A 166 46.15 -0.44 -81.65
CA THR A 166 46.96 0.77 -81.89
C THR A 166 48.37 0.42 -82.42
N LEU A 167 48.94 -0.70 -81.98
CA LEU A 167 50.21 -1.22 -82.49
C LEU A 167 50.04 -1.77 -83.91
N GLU A 168 49.02 -2.59 -84.16
CA GLU A 168 48.71 -3.14 -85.49
C GLU A 168 48.38 -2.03 -86.51
N SER A 169 47.69 -0.96 -86.09
CA SER A 169 47.42 0.21 -86.95
C SER A 169 48.68 1.05 -87.23
N LYS A 170 49.71 1.00 -86.36
CA LYS A 170 51.02 1.60 -86.62
C LYS A 170 51.86 0.74 -87.57
N THR A 171 51.70 -0.58 -87.53
CA THR A 171 52.32 -1.51 -88.48
C THR A 171 51.69 -1.40 -89.88
N ILE A 172 50.36 -1.22 -89.97
CA ILE A 172 49.63 -1.08 -91.25
C ILE A 172 49.85 0.30 -91.90
N LYS A 173 50.33 1.31 -91.17
CA LYS A 173 50.77 2.59 -91.78
C LYS A 173 52.18 2.54 -92.41
N GLY A 174 52.83 1.37 -92.43
CA GLY A 174 54.14 1.16 -93.05
C GLY A 174 54.12 0.38 -94.37
N GLU A 175 53.08 -0.41 -94.65
CA GLU A 175 53.03 -1.29 -95.83
C GLU A 175 51.58 -1.45 -96.30
N GLU A 176 51.24 -0.75 -97.40
CA GLU A 176 50.34 -1.17 -98.50
C GLU A 176 49.78 0.06 -99.23
N GLU A 177 50.67 0.74 -99.95
CA GLU A 177 50.28 1.32 -101.24
C GLU A 177 50.14 0.18 -102.26
N LYS A 178 49.02 0.19 -103.01
CA LYS A 178 48.73 -0.60 -104.23
C LYS A 178 48.28 -2.05 -104.03
N ARG A 179 46.96 -2.26 -103.91
CA ARG A 179 46.12 -3.00 -104.90
C ARG A 179 44.67 -3.16 -104.42
N ASP A 180 43.77 -3.23 -105.39
CA ASP A 180 42.39 -3.77 -105.34
C ASP A 180 41.23 -2.84 -104.94
N THR A 181 40.80 -2.05 -105.93
CA THR A 181 39.63 -1.15 -105.91
C THR A 181 38.30 -1.78 -106.35
N GLU A 182 38.14 -3.11 -106.43
CA GLU A 182 36.88 -3.69 -106.93
C GLU A 182 36.19 -4.70 -105.99
N ILE A 183 36.94 -5.38 -105.09
CA ILE A 183 36.36 -6.26 -104.06
C ILE A 183 35.91 -5.47 -102.82
N ASN A 184 36.54 -4.32 -102.54
CA ASN A 184 36.22 -3.47 -101.40
C ASN A 184 34.81 -2.85 -101.46
N GLY A 185 34.30 -2.50 -102.64
CA GLY A 185 32.97 -1.87 -102.76
C GLY A 185 31.80 -2.77 -102.32
N ILE A 186 31.86 -4.07 -102.63
CA ILE A 186 30.80 -5.04 -102.29
C ILE A 186 30.88 -5.48 -100.82
N VAL A 187 32.10 -5.65 -100.30
CA VAL A 187 32.32 -5.98 -98.88
C VAL A 187 31.96 -4.78 -98.00
N GLU A 188 32.34 -3.55 -98.38
CA GLU A 188 31.96 -2.34 -97.66
C GLU A 188 30.45 -2.10 -97.65
N GLU A 189 29.72 -2.32 -98.75
CA GLU A 189 28.26 -2.19 -98.79
C GLU A 189 27.57 -3.20 -97.86
N ARG A 190 28.02 -4.48 -97.85
CA ARG A 190 27.48 -5.49 -96.93
C ARG A 190 27.84 -5.20 -95.47
N VAL A 191 29.05 -4.77 -95.20
CA VAL A 191 29.51 -4.38 -93.85
C VAL A 191 28.76 -3.14 -93.39
N LYS A 192 28.56 -2.13 -94.24
CA LYS A 192 27.76 -0.93 -93.95
C LYS A 192 26.31 -1.29 -93.63
N LYS A 193 25.66 -2.16 -94.42
CA LYS A 193 24.29 -2.63 -94.12
C LYS A 193 24.20 -3.39 -92.81
N ARG A 194 25.17 -4.26 -92.52
CA ARG A 194 25.18 -5.06 -91.29
C ARG A 194 25.51 -4.23 -90.04
N LEU A 195 26.43 -3.27 -90.17
CA LEU A 195 26.72 -2.28 -89.12
C LEU A 195 25.53 -1.37 -88.87
N LYS A 196 24.79 -0.97 -89.91
CA LYS A 196 23.59 -0.15 -89.77
C LYS A 196 22.49 -0.89 -88.99
N ILE A 197 22.23 -2.16 -89.32
CA ILE A 197 21.27 -2.99 -88.57
C ILE A 197 21.73 -3.18 -87.11
N LEU A 198 23.01 -3.48 -86.88
CA LEU A 198 23.56 -3.60 -85.51
C LEU A 198 23.49 -2.28 -84.73
N LEU A 199 23.65 -1.13 -85.39
CA LEU A 199 23.51 0.20 -84.77
C LEU A 199 22.05 0.45 -84.38
N GLU A 200 21.11 0.17 -85.28
CA GLU A 200 19.66 0.32 -85.02
C GLU A 200 19.19 -0.60 -83.89
N GLU A 201 19.66 -1.86 -83.84
CA GLU A 201 19.39 -2.79 -82.74
C GLU A 201 19.97 -2.30 -81.41
N LYS A 202 21.19 -1.76 -81.41
CA LYS A 202 21.82 -1.22 -80.19
C LYS A 202 21.19 0.09 -79.73
N GLU A 203 20.74 0.94 -80.64
CA GLU A 203 19.97 2.15 -80.32
C GLU A 203 18.60 1.81 -79.73
N ALA A 204 17.92 0.78 -80.24
CA ALA A 204 16.67 0.28 -79.68
C ALA A 204 16.87 -0.28 -78.26
N GLU A 205 17.93 -1.06 -78.03
CA GLU A 205 18.29 -1.62 -76.72
C GLU A 205 18.67 -0.51 -75.72
N LEU A 206 19.41 0.51 -76.16
CA LEU A 206 19.71 1.69 -75.35
C LEU A 206 18.47 2.50 -75.00
N LYS A 207 17.52 2.64 -75.93
CA LYS A 207 16.24 3.32 -75.71
C LYS A 207 15.39 2.57 -74.68
N ASP A 208 15.35 1.25 -74.75
CA ASP A 208 14.62 0.44 -73.77
C ASP A 208 15.26 0.52 -72.37
N MET A 209 16.59 0.42 -72.28
CA MET A 209 17.30 0.65 -71.01
C MET A 209 17.04 2.05 -70.45
N ARG A 210 17.01 3.09 -71.29
CA ARG A 210 16.71 4.46 -70.87
C ARG A 210 15.29 4.59 -70.32
N ASN A 211 14.31 3.93 -70.94
CA ASN A 211 12.93 3.90 -70.44
C ASN A 211 12.83 3.17 -69.09
N GLN A 212 13.54 2.06 -68.92
CA GLN A 212 13.59 1.34 -67.64
C GLN A 212 14.23 2.18 -66.53
N VAL A 213 15.29 2.95 -66.83
CA VAL A 213 15.91 3.89 -65.87
C VAL A 213 14.93 4.98 -65.47
N ILE A 214 14.23 5.61 -66.41
CA ILE A 214 13.22 6.65 -66.11
C ILE A 214 12.10 6.10 -65.21
N GLN A 215 11.64 4.87 -65.45
CA GLN A 215 10.64 4.23 -64.60
C GLN A 215 11.17 3.98 -63.18
N ARG A 216 12.42 3.52 -63.05
CA ARG A 216 13.07 3.32 -61.74
C ARG A 216 13.24 4.63 -60.98
N ASP A 217 13.65 5.70 -61.64
CA ASP A 217 13.77 7.03 -61.02
C ASP A 217 12.42 7.53 -60.48
N GLY A 218 11.33 7.25 -61.20
CA GLY A 218 9.97 7.55 -60.73
C GLY A 218 9.57 6.76 -59.48
N ILE A 219 10.01 5.50 -59.37
CA ILE A 219 9.77 4.66 -58.19
C ILE A 219 10.62 5.16 -57.00
N ILE A 220 11.89 5.48 -57.23
CA ILE A 220 12.81 6.01 -56.21
C ILE A 220 12.25 7.30 -55.61
N LYS A 221 11.80 8.25 -56.44
CA LYS A 221 11.17 9.49 -55.95
C LYS A 221 9.92 9.24 -55.09
N LYS A 222 9.11 8.24 -55.43
CA LYS A 222 7.94 7.87 -54.61
C LYS A 222 8.36 7.31 -53.25
N GLN A 223 9.39 6.46 -53.23
CA GLN A 223 9.94 5.89 -52.00
C GLN A 223 10.61 6.97 -51.13
N GLU A 224 11.36 7.90 -51.71
CA GLU A 224 11.95 9.05 -50.99
C GLU A 224 10.87 9.92 -50.35
N ASN A 225 9.78 10.21 -51.07
CA ASN A 225 8.66 10.97 -50.53
C ASN A 225 7.95 10.23 -49.39
N GLN A 226 7.79 8.91 -49.48
CA GLN A 226 7.22 8.10 -48.39
C GLN A 226 8.14 8.07 -47.16
N LEU A 227 9.45 7.90 -47.36
CA LEU A 227 10.43 7.92 -46.28
C LEU A 227 10.46 9.27 -45.57
N ASN A 228 10.37 10.38 -46.30
CA ASN A 228 10.31 11.71 -45.70
C ASN A 228 9.03 11.89 -44.85
N ARG A 229 7.87 11.44 -45.34
CA ARG A 229 6.63 11.48 -44.53
C ARG A 229 6.74 10.66 -43.24
N LEU A 230 7.28 9.45 -43.32
CA LEU A 230 7.49 8.60 -42.14
C LEU A 230 8.50 9.21 -41.17
N ARG A 231 9.55 9.88 -41.68
CA ARG A 231 10.51 10.60 -40.86
C ARG A 231 9.85 11.77 -40.12
N ASP A 232 9.01 12.55 -40.80
CA ASP A 232 8.31 13.69 -40.19
C ASP A 232 7.29 13.22 -39.13
N GLU A 233 6.54 12.15 -39.41
CA GLU A 233 5.62 11.54 -38.43
C GLU A 233 6.36 11.07 -37.18
N LEU A 234 7.47 10.35 -37.34
CA LEU A 234 8.29 9.90 -36.22
C LEU A 234 8.90 11.07 -35.44
N SER A 235 9.36 12.11 -36.14
CA SER A 235 9.92 13.31 -35.50
C SER A 235 8.87 14.04 -34.66
N ASN A 236 7.65 14.14 -35.16
CA ASN A 236 6.53 14.73 -34.43
C ASN A 236 6.16 13.89 -33.19
N GLN A 237 6.08 12.56 -33.33
CA GLN A 237 5.80 11.66 -32.21
C GLN A 237 6.89 11.75 -31.13
N LEU A 238 8.17 11.72 -31.53
CA LEU A 238 9.29 11.88 -30.60
C LEU A 238 9.23 13.22 -29.86
N SER A 239 8.90 14.31 -30.56
CA SER A 239 8.75 15.63 -29.90
C SER A 239 7.59 15.66 -28.90
N GLY A 240 6.52 14.89 -29.15
CA GLY A 240 5.40 14.74 -28.21
C GLY A 240 5.83 14.00 -26.95
N PHE A 241 6.50 12.85 -27.10
CA PHE A 241 7.04 12.08 -25.98
C PHE A 241 8.08 12.86 -25.17
N GLU A 242 8.95 13.63 -25.82
CA GLU A 242 9.92 14.49 -25.12
C GLU A 242 9.24 15.54 -24.24
N LYS A 243 8.16 16.17 -24.71
CA LYS A 243 7.39 17.14 -23.92
C LYS A 243 6.70 16.49 -22.73
N GLU A 244 6.08 15.33 -22.92
CA GLU A 244 5.43 14.57 -21.84
C GLU A 244 6.45 14.13 -20.77
N LEU A 245 7.61 13.65 -21.22
CA LEU A 245 8.70 13.24 -20.33
C LEU A 245 9.28 14.44 -19.58
N GLN A 246 9.38 15.61 -20.22
CA GLN A 246 9.81 16.85 -19.57
C GLN A 246 8.80 17.35 -18.53
N SER A 247 7.49 17.30 -18.82
CA SER A 247 6.42 17.62 -17.84
C SER A 247 6.50 16.69 -16.63
N SER A 248 6.55 15.39 -16.88
CA SER A 248 6.66 14.37 -15.82
C SER A 248 7.91 14.56 -14.96
N ARG A 249 9.03 14.98 -15.58
CA ARG A 249 10.29 15.25 -14.87
C ARG A 249 10.23 16.49 -13.98
N LEU A 250 9.37 17.46 -14.30
CA LEU A 250 9.12 18.65 -13.48
C LEU A 250 8.15 18.37 -12.32
N GLU A 251 7.18 17.47 -12.51
CA GLU A 251 6.21 17.08 -11.48
C GLU A 251 6.80 16.14 -10.42
N LEU A 252 7.73 15.25 -10.80
CA LEU A 252 8.33 14.25 -9.92
C LEU A 252 9.01 14.84 -8.65
N PRO A 253 9.77 15.95 -8.73
CA PRO A 253 10.30 16.64 -7.56
C PRO A 253 9.23 17.18 -6.61
N GLU A 254 8.12 17.69 -7.13
CA GLU A 254 7.03 18.23 -6.32
C GLU A 254 6.31 17.11 -5.56
N LEU A 255 6.01 16.00 -6.25
CA LEU A 255 5.46 14.80 -5.62
C LEU A 255 6.41 14.24 -4.55
N ARG A 256 7.72 14.22 -4.81
CA ARG A 256 8.72 13.80 -3.79
C ARG A 256 8.74 14.73 -2.57
N LYS A 257 8.60 16.05 -2.77
CA LYS A 257 8.49 17.02 -1.66
C LYS A 257 7.22 16.80 -0.86
N ALA A 258 6.08 16.62 -1.53
CA ALA A 258 4.79 16.33 -0.89
C ALA A 258 4.85 15.03 -0.07
N LEU A 259 5.42 13.96 -0.64
CA LEU A 259 5.61 12.69 0.05
C LEU A 259 6.47 12.84 1.30
N LYS A 260 7.60 13.55 1.22
CA LYS A 260 8.46 13.82 2.38
C LYS A 260 7.74 14.62 3.47
N MET A 261 6.91 15.59 3.09
CA MET A 261 6.09 16.33 4.06
C MET A 261 5.07 15.42 4.75
N GLN A 262 4.38 14.56 4.00
CA GLN A 262 3.43 13.61 4.58
C GLN A 262 4.11 12.61 5.51
N GLN A 263 5.27 12.06 5.12
CA GLN A 263 6.07 11.20 6.00
C GLN A 263 6.49 11.91 7.31
N LYS A 264 6.85 13.20 7.23
CA LYS A 264 7.18 13.98 8.43
C LYS A 264 5.97 14.21 9.33
N LYS A 265 4.79 14.46 8.76
CA LYS A 265 3.53 14.58 9.53
C LYS A 265 3.17 13.27 10.21
N LEU A 266 3.29 12.15 9.49
CA LEU A 266 3.01 10.82 10.02
C LEU A 266 3.91 10.51 11.22
N ARG A 267 5.24 10.72 11.08
CA ARG A 267 6.18 10.50 12.20
C ARG A 267 5.84 11.33 13.44
N LYS A 268 5.47 12.59 13.27
CA LYS A 268 5.04 13.44 14.40
C LYS A 268 3.77 12.92 15.07
N SER A 269 2.82 12.40 14.29
CA SER A 269 1.60 11.79 14.82
C SER A 269 1.89 10.49 15.56
N GLU A 270 2.82 9.66 15.05
CA GLU A 270 3.26 8.43 15.70
C GLU A 270 3.95 8.73 17.04
N GLU A 271 4.82 9.74 17.07
CA GLU A 271 5.46 10.22 18.30
C GLU A 271 4.43 10.70 19.33
N ALA A 272 3.42 11.47 18.91
CA ALA A 272 2.34 11.94 19.79
C ALA A 272 1.51 10.78 20.38
N LEU A 273 1.09 9.82 19.54
CA LEU A 273 0.35 8.63 19.99
C LEU A 273 1.19 7.76 20.94
N GLN A 274 2.50 7.69 20.71
CA GLN A 274 3.40 6.95 21.59
C GLN A 274 3.54 7.61 22.97
N MET A 275 3.62 8.95 23.01
CA MET A 275 3.60 9.71 24.26
C MET A 275 2.28 9.53 25.02
N GLU A 276 1.14 9.65 24.34
CA GLU A 276 -0.19 9.45 24.93
C GLU A 276 -0.37 8.01 25.48
N ARG A 277 0.17 7.02 24.77
CA ARG A 277 0.20 5.63 25.25
C ARG A 277 1.05 5.47 26.51
N GLN A 278 2.21 6.14 26.58
CA GLN A 278 3.06 6.13 27.78
C GLN A 278 2.37 6.80 28.97
N GLU A 279 1.72 7.95 28.76
CA GLU A 279 0.95 8.64 29.79
C GLU A 279 -0.21 7.76 30.29
N SER A 280 -0.95 7.14 29.37
CA SER A 280 -2.03 6.21 29.71
C SER A 280 -1.52 5.01 30.52
N GLN A 281 -0.36 4.45 30.16
CA GLN A 281 0.26 3.35 30.92
C GLN A 281 0.71 3.77 32.31
N GLN A 282 1.27 4.98 32.46
CA GLN A 282 1.64 5.52 33.76
C GLN A 282 0.41 5.75 34.65
N LEU A 283 -0.67 6.27 34.06
CA LEU A 283 -1.94 6.46 34.77
C LEU A 283 -2.50 5.11 35.22
N LEU A 284 -2.52 4.11 34.34
CA LEU A 284 -2.97 2.75 34.66
C LEU A 284 -2.16 2.15 35.81
N ALA A 285 -0.83 2.20 35.74
CA ALA A 285 0.05 1.71 36.80
C ALA A 285 -0.18 2.44 38.13
N SER A 286 -0.42 3.76 38.09
CA SER A 286 -0.78 4.54 39.27
C SER A 286 -2.12 4.12 39.86
N THR A 287 -3.13 3.86 39.02
CA THR A 287 -4.44 3.38 39.47
C THR A 287 -4.37 1.97 40.04
N GLU A 288 -3.63 1.05 39.42
CA GLU A 288 -3.40 -0.30 39.93
C GLU A 288 -2.70 -0.29 41.30
N ALA A 289 -1.70 0.57 41.47
CA ALA A 289 -1.02 0.75 42.75
C ALA A 289 -1.97 1.29 43.83
N HIS A 290 -2.86 2.23 43.47
CA HIS A 290 -3.85 2.77 44.39
C HIS A 290 -4.89 1.72 44.79
N ILE A 291 -5.42 0.95 43.83
CA ILE A 291 -6.36 -0.16 44.08
C ILE A 291 -5.70 -1.20 45.01
N THR A 292 -4.46 -1.60 44.73
CA THR A 292 -3.72 -2.55 45.58
C THR A 292 -3.59 -2.04 47.02
N LYS A 293 -3.34 -0.74 47.19
CA LYS A 293 -3.26 -0.12 48.52
C LYS A 293 -4.61 -0.14 49.25
N LEU A 294 -5.71 0.17 48.55
CA LEU A 294 -7.07 0.13 49.12
C LEU A 294 -7.47 -1.29 49.51
N LEU A 295 -7.19 -2.29 48.67
CA LEU A 295 -7.41 -3.70 48.99
C LEU A 295 -6.65 -4.11 50.25
N GLY A 296 -5.40 -3.68 50.41
CA GLY A 296 -4.63 -3.93 51.62
C GLY A 296 -5.21 -3.29 52.89
N VAL A 297 -5.85 -2.12 52.78
CA VAL A 297 -6.57 -1.48 53.89
C VAL A 297 -7.82 -2.28 54.24
N LEU A 298 -8.63 -2.66 53.23
CA LEU A 298 -9.84 -3.45 53.42
C LEU A 298 -9.56 -4.82 54.04
N ASP A 299 -8.50 -5.51 53.58
CA ASP A 299 -8.09 -6.80 54.16
C ASP A 299 -7.69 -6.66 55.63
N LYS A 300 -7.02 -5.56 55.98
CA LYS A 300 -6.66 -5.27 57.37
C LYS A 300 -7.90 -5.00 58.22
N GLU A 301 -8.82 -4.15 57.76
CA GLU A 301 -10.07 -3.86 58.46
C GLU A 301 -10.92 -5.12 58.64
N ARG A 302 -11.02 -5.96 57.61
CA ARG A 302 -11.71 -7.25 57.68
C ARG A 302 -11.06 -8.18 58.70
N HIS A 303 -9.73 -8.23 58.75
CA HIS A 303 -9.00 -9.03 59.74
C HIS A 303 -9.20 -8.53 61.17
N ASP A 304 -9.13 -7.21 61.37
CA ASP A 304 -9.34 -6.58 62.68
C ASP A 304 -10.79 -6.79 63.15
N HIS A 305 -11.77 -6.67 62.24
CA HIS A 305 -13.17 -6.99 62.53
C HIS A 305 -13.37 -8.48 62.87
N HIS A 306 -12.74 -9.40 62.13
CA HIS A 306 -12.79 -10.83 62.46
C HIS A 306 -12.20 -11.12 63.85
N LYS A 307 -11.12 -10.45 64.24
CA LYS A 307 -10.56 -10.57 65.59
C LYS A 307 -11.53 -10.05 66.66
N GLU A 308 -12.17 -8.91 66.41
CA GLU A 308 -13.15 -8.33 67.32
C GLU A 308 -14.35 -9.26 67.51
N VAL A 309 -14.93 -9.75 66.41
CA VAL A 309 -16.03 -10.73 66.42
C VAL A 309 -15.61 -12.00 67.15
N HIS A 310 -14.40 -12.52 66.89
CA HIS A 310 -13.91 -13.71 67.59
C HIS A 310 -13.77 -13.47 69.10
N SER A 311 -13.24 -12.31 69.50
CA SER A 311 -13.13 -11.92 70.92
C SER A 311 -14.50 -11.83 71.59
N LEU A 312 -15.50 -11.26 70.91
CA LEU A 312 -16.88 -11.20 71.39
C LEU A 312 -17.50 -12.61 71.52
N CYS A 313 -17.30 -13.49 70.53
CA CYS A 313 -17.77 -14.87 70.60
C CYS A 313 -17.16 -15.64 71.79
N VAL A 314 -15.86 -15.46 72.05
CA VAL A 314 -15.18 -16.06 73.21
C VAL A 314 -15.75 -15.50 74.52
N ALA A 315 -15.97 -14.19 74.61
CA ALA A 315 -16.56 -13.57 75.80
C ALA A 315 -17.99 -14.09 76.06
N MET A 316 -18.83 -14.17 75.03
CA MET A 316 -20.17 -14.73 75.12
C MET A 316 -20.17 -16.22 75.52
N ALA A 317 -19.25 -17.03 74.97
CA ALA A 317 -19.12 -18.42 75.34
C ALA A 317 -18.73 -18.59 76.82
N THR A 318 -17.83 -17.73 77.31
CA THR A 318 -17.41 -17.70 78.72
C THR A 318 -18.57 -17.33 79.64
N GLN A 319 -19.29 -16.25 79.31
CA GLN A 319 -20.46 -15.80 80.07
C GLN A 319 -21.57 -16.87 80.09
N LYS A 320 -21.81 -17.55 78.96
CA LYS A 320 -22.74 -18.68 78.89
C LYS A 320 -22.33 -19.80 79.86
N GLN A 321 -21.04 -20.10 79.94
CA GLN A 321 -20.53 -21.13 80.84
C GLN A 321 -20.67 -20.73 82.32
N GLU A 322 -20.43 -19.46 82.66
CA GLU A 322 -20.66 -18.92 84.00
C GLU A 322 -22.14 -19.01 84.41
N LEU A 323 -23.04 -18.56 83.55
CA LEU A 323 -24.49 -18.65 83.78
C LEU A 323 -24.96 -20.11 83.92
N GLN A 324 -24.38 -21.03 83.14
CA GLN A 324 -24.66 -22.46 83.26
C GLN A 324 -24.23 -23.00 84.64
N MET A 325 -23.02 -22.65 85.11
CA MET A 325 -22.55 -23.05 86.44
C MET A 325 -23.43 -22.46 87.56
N GLU A 326 -23.89 -21.21 87.43
CA GLU A 326 -24.84 -20.62 88.39
C GLU A 326 -26.19 -21.34 88.38
N LEU A 327 -26.72 -21.66 87.19
CA LEU A 327 -27.95 -22.42 87.05
C LEU A 327 -27.84 -23.79 87.73
N ASP A 328 -26.72 -24.50 87.53
CA ASP A 328 -26.51 -25.81 88.14
C ASP A 328 -26.35 -25.70 89.66
N ARG A 329 -25.65 -24.67 90.18
CA ARG A 329 -25.62 -24.36 91.63
C ARG A 329 -27.01 -24.06 92.21
N LEU A 330 -27.86 -23.35 91.47
CA LEU A 330 -29.22 -23.05 91.90
C LEU A 330 -30.09 -24.31 91.92
N LYS A 331 -29.95 -25.19 90.92
CA LYS A 331 -30.63 -26.50 90.92
C LYS A 331 -30.22 -27.34 92.12
N ASP A 332 -28.93 -27.41 92.45
CA ASP A 332 -28.44 -28.15 93.62
C ASP A 332 -29.02 -27.61 94.94
N LYS A 333 -29.21 -26.28 95.05
CA LYS A 333 -29.87 -25.66 96.21
C LYS A 333 -31.37 -25.93 96.32
N ILE A 334 -32.04 -26.27 95.23
CA ILE A 334 -33.48 -26.58 95.22
C ILE A 334 -33.70 -28.06 95.57
N ILE A 335 -32.76 -28.92 95.20
CA ILE A 335 -32.84 -30.38 95.42
C ILE A 335 -32.51 -30.75 96.88
N ASN A 336 -31.64 -29.98 97.54
CA ASN A 336 -31.31 -30.12 98.97
C ASN A 336 -32.24 -29.26 99.84
#